data_AF-A0A8J4FXU7-F1
#
_entry.id   AF-A0A8J4FXU7-F1
#
_cell.length_a   1.000
_cell.length_b   1.000
_cell.length_c   1.000
_cell.angle_alpha   90.00
_cell.angle_beta   90.00
_cell.angle_gamma   90.00
#
_symmetry.space_group_name_H-M   'P 1'
#
loop_
_entity.id
_entity.type
_entity.pdbx_description
1 polymer ?
#
loop_
_entity_poly.entity_id
_entity_poly.type
_entity_poly.pdbx_seq_one_letter_code
_entity_poly.pdbx_strand_id
1 'polypeptide(L)'
;MAAVSFDNTMKGRTGMWLAVLILTRVIRLKVMSALGLLPKYDNVMQSMGPDQGLKQLAQMVAEGRVKVHVDRVMSLEQLPDAHEYVEQGRTRGKVVIKVDSP
;
A
#
# COMPACT_ATOMS: atom_id res chain seq x y z
N MET A 1 -14.31 7.80 13.20
CA MET A 1 -13.07 8.37 12.62
C MET A 1 -13.46 9.16 11.39
N ALA A 2 -13.32 10.48 11.43
CA ALA A 2 -13.65 11.32 10.28
C ALA A 2 -12.54 11.16 9.23
N ALA A 3 -12.88 10.68 8.04
CA ALA A 3 -12.03 10.83 6.88
C ALA A 3 -11.91 12.34 6.61
N VAL A 4 -10.77 12.93 6.96
CA VAL A 4 -10.48 14.33 6.65
C VAL A 4 -10.35 14.43 5.14
N SER A 5 -11.44 14.82 4.48
CA SER A 5 -11.45 15.10 3.05
C SER A 5 -10.66 16.39 2.81
N PHE A 6 -9.41 16.23 2.36
CA PHE A 6 -8.49 17.32 2.04
C PHE A 6 -9.06 18.33 1.02
N ASP A 7 -10.01 17.88 0.20
CA ASP A 7 -10.58 18.68 -0.88
C ASP A 7 -11.47 19.84 -0.38
N ASN A 8 -12.16 19.62 0.75
CA ASN A 8 -12.96 20.66 1.40
C ASN A 8 -12.15 21.52 2.38
N THR A 9 -11.05 20.97 2.94
CA THR A 9 -10.17 21.69 3.88
C THR A 9 -9.22 22.68 3.18
N MET A 10 -9.01 22.54 1.86
CA MET A 10 -8.15 23.43 1.07
C MET A 10 -8.87 24.64 0.45
N LYS A 11 -10.19 24.80 0.62
CA LYS A 11 -10.91 25.98 0.12
C LYS A 11 -10.82 27.15 1.10
N GLY A 12 -10.12 28.22 0.72
CA GLY A 12 -10.06 29.50 1.44
C GLY A 12 -8.71 29.84 2.09
N ARG A 13 -8.59 31.06 2.64
CA ARG A 13 -7.34 31.63 3.21
C ARG A 13 -6.75 30.77 4.35
N THR A 14 -7.60 30.09 5.11
CA THR A 14 -7.21 29.18 6.20
C THR A 14 -6.58 27.89 5.67
N GLY A 15 -7.13 27.31 4.60
CA GLY A 15 -6.58 26.11 3.95
C GLY A 15 -5.21 26.39 3.31
N MET A 16 -5.05 27.58 2.73
CA MET A 16 -3.76 28.03 2.20
C MET A 16 -2.69 28.18 3.29
N TRP A 17 -3.04 28.70 4.47
CA TRP A 17 -2.11 28.74 5.61
C TRP A 17 -1.72 27.36 6.13
N LEU A 18 -2.68 26.44 6.18
CA LEU A 18 -2.41 25.05 6.56
C LEU A 18 -1.43 24.37 5.58
N ALA A 19 -1.62 24.61 4.27
CA ALA A 19 -0.72 24.12 3.23
C ALA A 19 0.71 24.68 3.38
N VAL A 20 0.84 25.98 3.69
CA VAL A 20 2.15 26.62 3.97
C VAL A 20 2.82 26.00 5.20
N LEU A 21 2.09 25.73 6.28
CA LEU A 21 2.65 25.08 7.47
C LEU A 21 3.10 23.63 7.20
N ILE A 22 2.35 22.87 6.41
CA ILE A 22 2.73 21.52 6.00
C ILE A 22 3.98 21.59 5.11
N LEU A 23 4.00 22.48 4.11
CA LEU A 23 5.10 22.61 3.16
C LEU A 23 6.41 23.04 3.84
N THR A 24 6.36 24.04 4.71
CA THR A 24 7.54 24.50 5.47
C THR A 24 8.10 23.41 6.37
N ARG A 25 7.25 22.58 6.98
CA ARG A 25 7.67 21.41 7.74
C ARG A 25 8.38 20.36 6.87
N VAL A 26 7.83 20.05 5.70
CA VAL A 26 8.43 19.10 4.74
C VAL A 26 9.79 19.60 4.25
N ILE A 27 9.90 20.89 3.90
CA ILE A 27 11.15 21.51 3.47
C ILE A 27 12.20 21.42 4.58
N ARG A 28 11.85 21.80 5.82
CA ARG A 28 12.76 21.73 6.96
C ARG A 28 13.26 20.30 7.21
N LEU A 29 12.37 19.31 7.17
CA LEU A 29 12.75 17.90 7.35
C LEU A 29 13.71 17.43 6.26
N LYS A 30 13.48 17.80 5.00
CA LYS A 30 14.38 17.45 3.89
C LYS A 30 15.74 18.13 4.01
N VAL A 31 15.79 19.41 4.35
CA VAL A 31 17.05 20.14 4.53
C VAL A 31 17.85 19.56 5.69
N MET A 32 17.22 19.34 6.85
CA MET A 32 17.91 18.78 8.02
C MET A 32 18.35 17.32 7.79
N SER A 33 17.59 16.55 7.00
CA SER A 33 17.99 15.20 6.57
C SER A 33 19.18 15.23 5.60
N ALA A 34 19.20 16.17 4.63
CA ALA A 34 20.32 16.35 3.72
C ALA A 34 21.60 16.82 4.43
N LEU A 35 21.46 17.59 5.51
CA LEU A 35 22.55 18.01 6.39
C LEU A 35 22.99 16.91 7.37
N GLY A 36 22.39 15.71 7.34
CA GLY A 36 22.76 14.58 8.20
C GLY A 36 22.32 14.70 9.66
N LEU A 37 21.48 15.70 9.99
CA LEU A 37 20.99 15.95 11.36
C LEU A 37 19.74 15.15 11.71
N LEU A 38 19.09 14.53 10.71
CA LEU A 38 17.88 13.72 10.86
C LEU A 38 17.93 12.48 9.95
N PRO A 39 17.19 11.40 10.29
CA PRO A 39 16.97 10.27 9.39
C PRO A 39 16.44 10.70 8.01
N LYS A 40 16.66 9.86 6.98
CA LYS A 40 16.11 10.09 5.63
C LYS A 40 14.59 9.92 5.64
N TYR A 41 13.88 11.00 5.31
CA TYR A 41 12.43 11.00 5.14
C TYR A 41 12.09 11.14 3.66
N ASP A 42 11.65 10.06 3.02
CA ASP A 42 11.06 10.09 1.69
C ASP A 42 9.54 10.20 1.79
N ASN A 43 8.98 11.17 1.08
CA ASN A 43 7.54 11.30 0.94
C ASN A 43 7.08 10.36 -0.17
N VAL A 44 6.46 9.25 0.21
CA VAL A 44 5.76 8.39 -0.73
C VAL A 44 4.33 8.92 -0.89
N MET A 45 4.14 9.80 -1.87
CA MET A 45 2.80 10.24 -2.26
C MET A 45 2.33 9.38 -3.42
N GLN A 46 1.56 8.34 -3.12
CA GLN A 46 0.96 7.47 -4.14
C GLN A 46 -0.41 8.03 -4.53
N SER A 47 -0.45 8.76 -5.64
CA SER A 47 -1.70 9.06 -6.36
C SER A 47 -1.90 8.02 -7.46
N MET A 48 -2.17 6.77 -7.09
CA MET A 48 -2.58 5.78 -8.07
C MET A 48 -4.10 5.74 -8.12
N GLY A 49 -4.66 5.82 -9.33
CA GLY A 49 -6.06 5.41 -9.53
C GLY A 49 -6.23 3.93 -9.13
N PRO A 50 -7.45 3.49 -8.77
CA PRO A 50 -7.71 2.15 -8.23
C PRO A 50 -7.02 1.01 -9.01
N ASP A 51 -6.95 1.14 -10.33
CA ASP A 51 -6.45 0.08 -11.22
C ASP A 51 -4.96 0.21 -11.58
N GLN A 52 -4.38 1.41 -11.47
CA GLN A 52 -3.02 1.66 -11.97
C GLN A 52 -1.97 0.90 -11.18
N GLY A 53 -2.13 0.83 -9.86
CA GLY A 53 -1.22 0.06 -8.99
C GLY A 53 -1.25 -1.44 -9.30
N LEU A 54 -2.45 -2.01 -9.52
CA LEU A 54 -2.60 -3.43 -9.84
C LEU A 54 -1.98 -3.78 -11.21
N LYS A 55 -2.15 -2.91 -12.22
CA LYS A 55 -1.53 -3.10 -13.54
C LYS A 55 0.00 -3.11 -13.45
N GLN A 56 0.58 -2.19 -12.69
CA GLN A 56 2.03 -2.15 -12.47
C GLN A 56 2.53 -3.39 -11.75
N LEU A 57 1.83 -3.84 -10.69
CA LEU A 57 2.17 -5.07 -9.98
C LEU A 57 2.10 -6.30 -10.89
N ALA A 58 1.05 -6.41 -11.71
CA ALA A 58 0.89 -7.51 -12.66
C ALA A 58 2.05 -7.55 -13.68
N GLN A 59 2.45 -6.38 -14.20
CA GLN A 59 3.62 -6.28 -15.09
C GLN A 59 4.91 -6.72 -14.40
N MET A 60 5.16 -6.28 -13.16
CA MET A 60 6.36 -6.69 -12.42
C MET A 60 6.40 -8.20 -12.13
N VAL A 61 5.23 -8.82 -11.92
CA VAL A 61 5.12 -10.28 -11.78
C VAL A 61 5.43 -10.97 -13.12
N ALA A 62 4.88 -10.47 -14.23
CA ALA A 62 5.16 -11.00 -15.58
C ALA A 62 6.64 -10.87 -15.98
N GLU A 63 7.30 -9.79 -15.58
CA GLU A 63 8.74 -9.55 -15.76
C GLU A 63 9.62 -10.38 -14.80
N GLY A 64 9.04 -11.12 -13.86
CA GLY A 64 9.78 -11.91 -12.86
C GLY A 64 10.46 -11.07 -11.76
N ARG A 65 10.22 -9.76 -11.72
CA ARG A 65 10.77 -8.84 -10.71
C ARG A 65 10.09 -8.98 -9.35
N VAL A 66 8.84 -9.45 -9.35
CA VAL A 66 8.07 -9.77 -8.14
C VAL A 66 7.65 -11.23 -8.21
N LYS A 67 7.98 -12.00 -7.17
CA LYS A 67 7.60 -13.42 -7.05
C LYS A 67 6.44 -13.56 -6.08
N VAL A 68 5.37 -14.22 -6.52
CA VAL A 68 4.27 -14.64 -5.64
C VAL A 68 4.70 -15.90 -4.91
N HIS A 69 4.77 -15.85 -3.59
CA HIS A 69 5.04 -17.03 -2.76
C HIS A 69 3.71 -17.74 -2.48
N VAL A 70 3.53 -18.91 -3.11
CA VAL A 70 2.38 -19.79 -2.85
C VAL A 70 2.79 -20.79 -1.78
N ASP A 71 2.04 -20.82 -0.69
CA ASP A 71 2.28 -21.70 0.45
C ASP A 71 1.65 -23.08 0.21
N ARG A 72 0.37 -23.09 -0.16
CA ARG A 72 -0.39 -24.29 -0.47
C ARG A 72 -1.44 -24.01 -1.53
N VAL A 73 -1.70 -25.02 -2.38
CA VAL A 73 -2.83 -25.04 -3.30
C VAL A 73 -3.82 -26.09 -2.78
N MET A 74 -5.07 -25.68 -2.55
CA MET A 74 -6.14 -26.52 -2.01
C MET A 74 -7.31 -26.51 -2.99
N SER A 75 -8.14 -27.55 -3.01
CA SER A 75 -9.34 -27.57 -3.85
C SER A 75 -10.47 -26.76 -3.21
N LEU A 76 -11.52 -26.49 -3.98
CA LEU A 76 -12.67 -25.74 -3.49
C LEU A 76 -13.41 -26.47 -2.35
N GLU A 77 -13.42 -27.80 -2.36
CA GLU A 77 -14.01 -28.62 -1.30
C GLU A 77 -13.28 -28.48 0.04
N GLN A 78 -11.98 -28.13 -0.01
CA GLN A 78 -11.12 -27.95 1.15
C GLN A 78 -11.15 -26.50 1.68
N LEU A 79 -12.08 -25.68 1.22
CA LEU A 79 -12.19 -24.27 1.65
C LEU A 79 -12.32 -24.10 3.18
N PRO A 80 -13.08 -24.92 3.92
CA PRO A 80 -13.11 -24.82 5.39
C PRO A 80 -11.72 -25.02 6.02
N ASP A 81 -11.01 -26.08 5.64
CA ASP A 81 -9.66 -26.38 6.12
C ASP A 81 -8.67 -25.26 5.75
N ALA A 82 -8.82 -24.66 4.56
CA ALA A 82 -8.00 -23.55 4.13
C ALA A 82 -8.20 -22.30 5.01
N HIS A 83 -9.43 -22.02 5.42
CA HIS A 83 -9.73 -20.93 6.36
C HIS A 83 -9.11 -21.19 7.72
N GLU A 84 -9.33 -22.38 8.30
CA GLU A 84 -8.72 -22.76 9.58
C GLU A 84 -7.19 -22.66 9.54
N TYR A 85 -6.58 -23.09 8.43
CA TYR A 85 -5.13 -23.00 8.24
C TYR A 85 -4.61 -21.56 8.19
N VAL A 86 -5.32 -20.65 7.50
CA VAL A 86 -4.96 -19.23 7.43
C VAL A 86 -5.14 -18.54 8.79
N GLU A 87 -6.20 -18.88 9.53
CA GLU A 87 -6.51 -18.33 10.86
C GLU A 87 -5.43 -18.64 11.90
N GLN A 88 -4.67 -19.72 11.74
CA GLN A 88 -3.55 -20.05 12.61
C GLN A 88 -2.38 -19.04 12.50
N GLY A 89 -2.36 -18.18 11.48
CA GLY A 89 -1.33 -17.15 11.29
C GLY A 89 0.09 -17.70 11.00
N ARG A 90 0.22 -18.99 10.69
CA ARG A 90 1.49 -19.67 10.41
C ARG A 90 1.80 -19.78 8.91
N THR A 91 1.00 -19.15 8.06
CA THR A 91 1.16 -19.23 6.61
C THR A 91 2.40 -18.46 6.15
N ARG A 92 3.14 -19.04 5.21
CA ARG A 92 4.35 -18.44 4.60
C ARG A 92 4.12 -18.15 3.13
N GLY A 93 3.12 -17.33 2.85
CA GLY A 93 2.75 -16.95 1.50
C GLY A 93 1.24 -16.83 1.33
N LYS A 94 0.78 -17.03 0.10
CA LYS A 94 -0.64 -17.08 -0.24
C LYS A 94 -1.11 -18.53 -0.33
N VAL A 95 -2.24 -18.82 0.28
CA VAL A 95 -3.00 -20.05 0.07
C VAL A 95 -3.88 -19.83 -1.17
N VAL A 96 -3.80 -20.74 -2.13
CA VAL A 96 -4.52 -20.66 -3.39
C VAL A 96 -5.61 -21.72 -3.41
N ILE A 97 -6.83 -21.31 -3.74
CA ILE A 97 -7.92 -22.25 -3.99
C ILE A 97 -8.00 -22.50 -5.48
N LYS A 98 -7.80 -23.77 -5.87
CA LYS A 98 -8.03 -24.22 -7.23
C LYS A 98 -9.54 -24.42 -7.40
N VAL A 99 -10.13 -23.62 -8.28
CA VAL A 99 -11.47 -23.83 -8.80
C VAL A 99 -11.35 -24.54 -10.14
N ASP A 100 -12.09 -25.62 -10.32
CA ASP A 100 -12.23 -26.19 -11.65
C ASP A 100 -13.02 -25.20 -12.51
N SER A 101 -12.55 -24.96 -13.74
CA SER A 101 -13.26 -24.08 -14.66
C SER A 101 -14.63 -24.68 -14.99
N PRO A 102 -15.67 -23.84 -15.14
CA PRO A 102 -16.97 -24.30 -15.63
C PRO A 102 -16.88 -24.91 -17.03
#